data_AF-A0A7J5D8E5-F1
#
_entry.id   AF-A0A7J5D8E5-F1
#
_cell.length_a   1.000
_cell.length_b   1.000
_cell.length_c   1.000
_cell.angle_alpha   90.00
_cell.angle_beta   90.00
_cell.angle_gamma   90.00
#
_symmetry.space_group_name_H-M   'P 1'
#
loop_
_entity.id
_entity.type
_entity.pdbx_description
1 polymer ?
#
loop_
_entity_poly.entity_id
_entity_poly.type
_entity_poly.pdbx_seq_one_letter_code
_entity_poly.pdbx_strand_id
1 'polypeptide(L)'
;MKWFEQAQAAERRRDWDAAIALVSAHAECYSTDHSRHDSHLWHMDLLARAERLPELTERALTDVHARRRLDRALRERGMETALRDRAKDGDQGALYVFVRLLCETGRTREARRAVQDLGPDDECAHRIVDSLSAAVE
;
A
#
# COMPACT_ATOMS: atom_id res chain seq x y z
N MET A 1 -10.78 -27.07 5.20
CA MET A 1 -11.02 -26.05 6.24
C MET A 1 -9.93 -25.96 7.32
N LYS A 2 -9.15 -27.02 7.60
CA LYS A 2 -8.09 -26.99 8.63
C LYS A 2 -7.02 -25.89 8.42
N TRP A 3 -6.62 -25.62 7.17
CA TRP A 3 -5.57 -24.64 6.89
C TRP A 3 -5.98 -23.21 7.27
N PHE A 4 -7.25 -22.84 7.05
CA PHE A 4 -7.75 -21.49 7.32
C PHE A 4 -7.76 -21.19 8.82
N GLU A 5 -8.26 -22.14 9.62
CA GLU A 5 -8.22 -22.04 11.08
C GLU A 5 -6.79 -22.02 11.63
N GLN A 6 -5.88 -22.80 11.03
CA GLN A 6 -4.46 -22.79 11.38
C GLN A 6 -3.80 -21.45 11.05
N ALA A 7 -4.08 -20.87 9.88
CA ALA A 7 -3.58 -19.58 9.46
C ALA A 7 -4.07 -18.47 10.39
N GLN A 8 -5.36 -18.46 10.73
CA GLN A 8 -5.91 -17.51 11.70
C GLN A 8 -5.30 -17.69 13.10
N ALA A 9 -5.06 -18.93 13.52
CA ALA A 9 -4.42 -19.18 14.81
C ALA A 9 -2.96 -18.71 14.84
N ALA A 10 -2.22 -18.90 13.74
CA ALA A 10 -0.86 -18.37 13.58
C ALA A 10 -0.87 -16.85 13.60
N GLU A 11 -1.77 -16.21 12.85
CA GLU A 11 -1.93 -14.76 12.82
C GLU A 11 -2.23 -14.18 14.21
N ARG A 12 -3.17 -14.77 14.96
CA ARG A 12 -3.49 -14.33 16.33
C ARG A 12 -2.29 -14.40 17.27
N ARG A 13 -1.40 -15.37 17.06
CA ARG A 13 -0.15 -15.53 17.80
C ARG A 13 0.99 -14.65 17.26
N ARG A 14 0.75 -13.92 16.16
CA ARG A 14 1.78 -13.18 15.41
C ARG A 14 2.92 -14.07 14.89
N ASP A 15 2.61 -15.34 14.67
CA ASP A 15 3.48 -16.25 13.92
C ASP A 15 3.29 -15.96 12.44
N TRP A 16 3.94 -14.89 11.99
CA TRP A 16 3.75 -14.34 10.66
C TRP A 16 4.22 -15.30 9.58
N ASP A 17 5.35 -15.98 9.78
CA ASP A 17 5.88 -16.93 8.81
C ASP A 17 4.90 -18.08 8.56
N ALA A 18 4.35 -18.66 9.62
CA ALA A 18 3.37 -19.73 9.47
C ALA A 18 2.07 -19.23 8.83
N ALA A 19 1.57 -18.04 9.22
CA ALA A 19 0.38 -17.46 8.63
C ALA A 19 0.56 -17.19 7.13
N ILE A 20 1.66 -16.54 6.76
CA ILE A 20 2.00 -16.22 5.36
C ILE A 20 2.14 -17.49 4.53
N ALA A 21 2.87 -18.51 5.02
CA ALA A 21 3.05 -19.76 4.30
C ALA A 21 1.70 -20.47 4.04
N LEU A 22 0.81 -20.51 5.04
CA LEU A 22 -0.50 -21.16 4.91
C LEU A 22 -1.43 -20.43 3.95
N VAL A 23 -1.49 -19.09 4.03
CA VAL A 23 -2.39 -18.28 3.20
C VAL A 23 -1.88 -18.16 1.77
N SER A 24 -0.59 -17.92 1.57
CA SER A 24 0.00 -17.77 0.23
C SER A 24 -0.13 -19.02 -0.64
N ALA A 25 -0.13 -20.21 -0.04
CA ALA A 25 -0.37 -21.47 -0.75
C ALA A 25 -1.76 -21.58 -1.40
N HIS A 26 -2.70 -20.73 -0.99
CA HIS A 26 -4.09 -20.71 -1.47
C HIS A 26 -4.44 -19.38 -2.17
N ALA A 27 -3.48 -18.47 -2.30
CA ALA A 27 -3.68 -17.12 -2.81
C ALA A 27 -3.50 -17.05 -4.33
N GLU A 28 -4.46 -16.43 -5.02
CA GLU A 28 -4.37 -16.15 -6.45
C GLU A 28 -5.00 -14.80 -6.80
N CYS A 29 -4.20 -13.88 -7.34
CA CYS A 29 -4.58 -12.49 -7.54
C CYS A 29 -5.78 -12.27 -8.46
N TYR A 30 -5.87 -12.98 -9.58
CA TYR A 30 -6.96 -12.82 -10.56
C TYR A 30 -7.82 -14.08 -10.71
N SER A 31 -7.96 -14.83 -9.62
CA SER A 31 -8.81 -16.02 -9.58
C SER A 31 -10.29 -15.69 -9.72
N THR A 32 -11.01 -16.50 -10.51
CA THR A 32 -12.48 -16.50 -10.56
C THR A 32 -13.09 -17.17 -9.33
N ASP A 33 -12.33 -18.00 -8.61
CA ASP A 33 -12.68 -18.48 -7.28
C ASP A 33 -12.42 -17.37 -6.25
N HIS A 34 -13.51 -16.85 -5.69
CA HIS A 34 -13.49 -15.78 -4.69
C HIS A 34 -12.65 -16.15 -3.46
N SER A 35 -12.64 -17.41 -3.03
CA SER A 35 -11.88 -17.83 -1.84
C SER A 35 -10.36 -17.70 -2.03
N ARG A 36 -9.88 -17.93 -3.25
CA ARG A 36 -8.46 -17.75 -3.60
C ARG A 36 -8.09 -16.29 -3.76
N HIS A 37 -8.99 -15.48 -4.31
CA HIS A 37 -8.81 -14.03 -4.36
C HIS A 37 -8.80 -13.42 -2.95
N ASP A 38 -9.71 -13.82 -2.08
CA ASP A 38 -9.74 -13.38 -0.68
C ASP A 38 -8.47 -13.80 0.07
N SER A 39 -7.99 -15.02 -0.17
CA SER A 39 -6.71 -15.48 0.36
C SER A 39 -5.53 -14.63 -0.15
N HIS A 40 -5.60 -14.15 -1.39
CA HIS A 40 -4.61 -13.22 -1.94
C HIS A 40 -4.61 -11.86 -1.23
N LEU A 41 -5.78 -11.28 -1.02
CA LEU A 41 -5.91 -10.03 -0.26
C LEU A 41 -5.38 -10.19 1.17
N TRP A 42 -5.73 -11.31 1.81
CA TRP A 42 -5.24 -11.63 3.15
C TRP A 42 -3.72 -11.79 3.19
N HIS A 43 -3.13 -12.45 2.20
CA HIS A 43 -1.67 -12.58 2.09
C HIS A 43 -0.99 -11.20 2.03
N MET A 44 -1.51 -10.26 1.23
CA MET A 44 -0.93 -8.91 1.16
C MET A 44 -1.03 -8.16 2.51
N ASP A 45 -2.13 -8.35 3.23
CA ASP A 45 -2.31 -7.76 4.56
C ASP A 45 -1.38 -8.38 5.60
N LEU A 46 -1.12 -9.68 5.51
CA LEU A 46 -0.14 -10.36 6.37
C LEU A 46 1.28 -9.83 6.13
N LEU A 47 1.70 -9.67 4.87
CA LEU A 47 3.01 -9.10 4.58
C LEU A 47 3.17 -7.67 5.14
N ALA A 48 2.13 -6.84 5.01
CA ALA A 48 2.16 -5.47 5.53
C ALA A 48 2.24 -5.42 7.06
N ARG A 49 1.51 -6.30 7.75
CA ARG A 49 1.50 -6.41 9.21
C ARG A 49 2.77 -7.03 9.78
N ALA A 50 3.39 -7.93 9.02
CA ALA A 50 4.66 -8.55 9.35
C ALA A 50 5.88 -7.68 8.98
N GLU A 51 5.67 -6.46 8.47
CA GLU A 51 6.73 -5.54 8.03
C GLU A 51 7.63 -6.09 6.94
N ARG A 52 7.11 -7.03 6.13
CA ARG A 52 7.81 -7.62 4.99
C ARG A 52 7.71 -6.73 3.76
N LEU A 53 8.14 -5.48 3.91
CA LEU A 53 8.14 -4.48 2.84
C LEU A 53 8.94 -4.90 1.60
N PRO A 54 10.10 -5.60 1.72
CA PRO A 54 10.81 -6.09 0.53
C PRO A 54 9.96 -7.06 -0.31
N GLU A 55 9.28 -8.02 0.34
CA GLU A 55 8.40 -8.98 -0.34
C GLU A 55 7.18 -8.29 -0.98
N LEU A 56 6.59 -7.30 -0.29
CA LEU A 56 5.54 -6.46 -0.89
C LEU A 56 6.04 -5.63 -2.07
N THR A 57 7.28 -5.13 -2.01
CA THR A 57 7.90 -4.33 -3.07
C THR A 57 8.10 -5.14 -4.33
N GLU A 58 8.62 -6.36 -4.19
CA GLU A 58 8.78 -7.29 -5.32
C GLU A 58 7.43 -7.59 -5.98
N ARG A 59 6.40 -7.89 -5.18
CA ARG A 59 5.06 -8.18 -5.69
C ARG A 59 4.39 -6.97 -6.33
N ALA A 60 4.59 -5.77 -5.78
CA ALA A 60 3.99 -4.53 -6.27
C ALA A 60 4.38 -4.19 -7.72
N LEU A 61 5.43 -4.81 -8.26
CA LEU A 61 5.83 -4.67 -9.66
C LEU A 61 4.75 -5.19 -10.63
N THR A 62 4.02 -6.24 -10.25
CA THR A 62 3.02 -6.89 -11.12
C THR A 62 1.64 -7.00 -10.50
N ASP A 63 1.51 -6.69 -9.21
CA ASP A 63 0.29 -6.88 -8.43
C ASP A 63 -0.23 -5.55 -7.86
N VAL A 64 -1.40 -5.15 -8.32
CA VAL A 64 -2.05 -3.90 -7.90
C VAL A 64 -2.48 -3.91 -6.43
N HIS A 65 -2.81 -5.07 -5.86
CA HIS A 65 -3.17 -5.19 -4.44
C HIS A 65 -1.93 -5.05 -3.57
N ALA A 66 -0.82 -5.70 -3.95
CA ALA A 66 0.47 -5.55 -3.29
C ALA A 66 0.92 -4.08 -3.30
N ARG A 67 0.85 -3.41 -4.45
CA ARG A 67 1.17 -1.99 -4.60
C ARG A 67 0.38 -1.10 -3.66
N ARG A 68 -0.96 -1.26 -3.64
CA ARG A 68 -1.84 -0.48 -2.73
C ARG A 68 -1.54 -0.75 -1.25
N ARG A 69 -1.26 -2.02 -0.87
CA ARG A 69 -0.88 -2.36 0.51
C ARG A 69 0.46 -1.73 0.89
N LEU A 70 1.44 -1.77 -0.02
CA LEU A 70 2.75 -1.17 0.18
C LEU A 70 2.63 0.34 0.39
N ASP A 71 1.96 1.07 -0.50
CA ASP A 71 1.84 2.53 -0.38
C ASP A 71 1.17 2.91 0.95
N ARG A 72 0.12 2.18 1.34
CA ARG A 72 -0.53 2.36 2.65
C ARG A 72 0.44 2.11 3.80
N ALA A 73 1.17 1.00 3.77
CA ALA A 73 2.13 0.63 4.82
C ALA A 73 3.28 1.64 4.95
N LEU A 74 3.73 2.21 3.84
CA LEU A 74 4.74 3.28 3.81
C LEU A 74 4.20 4.58 4.42
N ARG A 75 2.96 4.98 4.09
CA ARG A 75 2.33 6.17 4.71
C ARG A 75 2.14 6.02 6.20
N GLU A 76 1.61 4.89 6.65
CA GLU A 76 1.39 4.61 8.08
C GLU A 76 2.69 4.69 8.90
N ARG A 77 3.85 4.50 8.23
CA ARG A 77 5.19 4.58 8.82
C ARG A 77 5.93 5.89 8.54
N GLY A 78 5.31 6.84 7.83
CA GLY A 78 5.96 8.10 7.45
C GLY A 78 7.15 7.94 6.51
N MET A 79 7.21 6.87 5.72
CA MET A 79 8.32 6.59 4.80
C MET A 79 8.22 7.43 3.50
N GLU A 80 8.33 8.74 3.65
CA GLU A 80 8.18 9.73 2.58
C GLU A 80 9.11 9.49 1.40
N THR A 81 10.40 9.22 1.66
CA THR A 81 11.39 8.96 0.59
C THR A 81 10.97 7.77 -0.27
N ALA A 82 10.54 6.68 0.35
CA ALA A 82 10.09 5.49 -0.38
C ALA A 82 8.85 5.77 -1.23
N LEU A 83 7.88 6.54 -0.71
CA LEU A 83 6.71 6.95 -1.49
C LEU A 83 7.09 7.87 -2.66
N ARG A 84 8.01 8.81 -2.44
CA ARG A 84 8.51 9.72 -3.47
C ARG A 84 9.25 8.97 -4.58
N ASP A 85 10.11 8.02 -4.22
CA ASP A 85 10.89 7.24 -5.20
C ASP A 85 9.95 6.41 -6.08
N ARG A 86 8.95 5.75 -5.47
CA ARG A 86 7.93 5.02 -6.23
C ARG A 86 7.11 5.93 -7.15
N ALA A 87 6.72 7.10 -6.67
CA ALA A 87 6.01 8.09 -7.50
C ALA A 87 6.86 8.55 -8.69
N LYS A 88 8.16 8.75 -8.47
CA LYS A 88 9.13 9.08 -9.52
C LYS A 88 9.27 7.98 -10.57
N ASP A 89 9.15 6.71 -10.15
CA ASP A 89 9.14 5.55 -11.04
C ASP A 89 7.77 5.34 -11.75
N GLY A 90 6.84 6.30 -11.61
CA GLY A 90 5.55 6.31 -12.30
C GLY A 90 4.40 5.69 -11.51
N ASP A 91 4.59 5.38 -10.23
CA ASP A 91 3.50 4.91 -9.37
C ASP A 91 2.58 6.06 -8.93
N GLN A 92 1.49 6.26 -9.68
CA GLN A 92 0.46 7.26 -9.35
C GLN A 92 -0.17 7.01 -7.96
N GLY A 93 -0.28 5.76 -7.52
CA GLY A 93 -0.80 5.43 -6.19
C GLY A 93 0.10 5.98 -5.09
N ALA A 94 1.41 5.79 -5.25
CA ALA A 94 2.41 6.34 -4.35
C ALA A 94 2.42 7.88 -4.37
N LEU A 95 2.23 8.51 -5.53
CA LEU A 95 2.11 9.98 -5.64
C LEU A 95 0.94 10.50 -4.80
N TYR A 96 -0.25 9.92 -4.94
CA TYR A 96 -1.43 10.35 -4.18
C TYR A 96 -1.22 10.20 -2.69
N VAL A 97 -0.63 9.08 -2.27
CA VAL A 97 -0.38 8.77 -0.87
C VAL A 97 0.69 9.70 -0.28
N PHE A 98 1.76 9.99 -1.03
CA PHE A 98 2.82 10.94 -0.66
C PHE A 98 2.26 12.34 -0.44
N VAL A 99 1.48 12.82 -1.41
CA VAL A 99 0.87 14.16 -1.37
C VAL A 99 -0.09 14.29 -0.19
N ARG A 100 -0.92 13.27 0.08
CA ARG A 100 -1.78 13.24 1.27
C ARG A 100 -0.98 13.32 2.57
N LEU A 101 0.09 12.54 2.69
CA LEU A 101 0.95 12.55 3.86
C LEU A 101 1.56 13.93 4.12
N LEU A 102 2.03 14.62 3.06
CA LEU A 102 2.54 15.99 3.17
C LEU A 102 1.45 16.97 3.62
N CYS A 103 0.24 16.91 3.05
CA CYS A 103 -0.87 17.77 3.47
C CYS A 103 -1.29 17.52 4.93
N GLU A 104 -1.45 16.26 5.32
CA GLU A 104 -1.82 15.85 6.69
C GLU A 104 -0.79 16.28 7.73
N THR A 105 0.47 16.49 7.33
CA THR A 105 1.55 16.99 8.18
C THR A 105 1.77 18.51 8.06
N GLY A 106 0.83 19.24 7.43
CA GLY A 106 0.88 20.71 7.30
C GLY A 106 1.87 21.22 6.24
N ARG A 107 2.44 20.34 5.43
CA ARG A 107 3.47 20.65 4.40
C ARG A 107 2.86 20.86 3.02
N THR A 108 1.73 21.58 2.94
CA THR A 108 0.98 21.84 1.71
C THR A 108 1.83 22.45 0.59
N ARG A 109 2.78 23.34 0.91
CA ARG A 109 3.69 23.91 -0.11
C ARG A 109 4.57 22.84 -0.75
N GLU A 110 5.05 21.89 0.03
CA GLU A 110 5.85 20.77 -0.46
C GLU A 110 4.98 19.79 -1.23
N ALA A 111 3.73 19.58 -0.80
CA ALA A 111 2.75 18.79 -1.54
C ALA A 111 2.50 19.36 -2.95
N ARG A 112 2.28 20.69 -3.08
CA ARG A 112 2.12 21.36 -4.39
C ARG A 112 3.35 21.15 -5.29
N ARG A 113 4.56 21.30 -4.74
CA ARG A 113 5.81 21.06 -5.48
C ARG A 113 5.94 19.60 -5.92
N ALA A 114 5.62 18.65 -5.04
CA ALA A 114 5.66 17.24 -5.37
C ALA A 114 4.75 16.89 -6.55
N VAL A 115 3.54 17.46 -6.61
CA VAL A 115 2.65 17.29 -7.77
C VAL A 115 3.26 17.88 -9.04
N GLN A 116 3.78 19.11 -8.98
CA GLN A 116 4.42 19.75 -10.14
C GLN A 116 5.64 18.96 -10.66
N ASP A 117 6.45 18.40 -9.77
CA ASP A 117 7.68 17.69 -10.11
C ASP A 117 7.42 16.27 -10.64
N LEU A 118 6.42 15.57 -10.09
CA LEU A 118 6.24 14.12 -10.30
C LEU A 118 5.02 13.78 -11.16
N GLY A 119 4.04 14.68 -11.25
CA GLY A 119 2.79 14.47 -12.00
C GLY A 119 2.13 15.80 -12.35
N PRO A 120 2.78 16.67 -13.16
CA PRO A 120 2.27 18.02 -13.44
C PRO A 120 0.89 18.00 -14.11
N ASP A 121 0.59 16.97 -14.90
CA ASP A 121 -0.68 16.79 -15.60
C ASP A 121 -1.67 15.89 -14.81
N ASP A 122 -1.31 15.45 -13.60
CA ASP A 122 -2.16 14.57 -12.79
C ASP A 122 -3.24 15.36 -12.03
N GLU A 123 -4.40 15.51 -12.67
CA GLU A 123 -5.56 16.21 -12.11
C GLU A 123 -6.04 15.64 -10.77
N CYS A 124 -5.82 14.35 -10.52
CA CYS A 124 -6.20 13.73 -9.24
C CYS A 124 -5.28 14.22 -8.12
N ALA A 125 -3.97 14.24 -8.37
CA ALA A 125 -2.98 14.72 -7.42
C ALA A 125 -3.20 16.21 -7.08
N HIS A 126 -3.49 17.06 -8.07
CA HIS A 126 -3.84 18.47 -7.83
C HIS A 126 -5.08 18.62 -6.94
N ARG A 127 -6.16 17.90 -7.25
CA ARG A 127 -7.41 17.94 -6.47
C ARG A 127 -7.20 17.51 -5.01
N ILE A 128 -6.33 16.54 -4.76
CA ILE A 128 -6.00 16.12 -3.39
C ILE A 128 -5.40 17.28 -2.61
N VAL A 129 -4.44 17.99 -3.20
CA VAL A 129 -3.78 19.13 -2.53
C VAL A 129 -4.78 20.24 -2.24
N ASP A 130 -5.58 20.62 -3.23
CA ASP A 130 -6.54 21.72 -3.06
C ASP A 130 -7.58 21.38 -1.99
N SER A 131 -8.14 20.17 -2.03
CA SER A 131 -9.15 19.71 -1.05
C SER A 131 -8.60 19.70 0.38
N LEU A 132 -7.35 19.26 0.57
CA LEU A 132 -6.75 19.18 1.91
C LEU A 132 -6.20 20.51 2.39
N SER A 133 -5.82 21.42 1.48
CA SER A 133 -5.43 22.77 1.85
C SER A 133 -6.60 23.61 2.35
N ALA A 134 -7.79 23.42 1.77
CA ALA A 134 -9.01 24.13 2.17
C ALA A 134 -9.59 23.62 3.51
N ALA A 135 -9.15 22.47 4.01
CA ALA A 135 -9.63 21.89 5.27
C ALA A 135 -8.83 22.34 6.51
N VAL A 136 -7.72 23.06 6.32
CA VAL A 136 -6.78 23.50 7.38
C VAL A 136 -6.82 25.02 7.59
N GLU A 137 -7.56 25.75 6.75
CA GLU A 137 -7.87 27.18 6.89
C GLU A 137 -9.20 27.41 7.63
#